data_AF-A4N4M8-F1
#
_entry.id   AF-A4N4M8-F1
#
_cell.length_a   1.000
_cell.length_b   1.000
_cell.length_c   1.000
_cell.angle_alpha   90.00
_cell.angle_beta   90.00
_cell.angle_gamma   90.00
#
_symmetry.space_group_name_H-M   'P 1'
#
loop_
_entity.id
_entity.type
_entity.pdbx_description
1 polymer ?
#
loop_
_entity_poly.entity_id
_entity_poly.type
_entity_poly.pdbx_seq_one_letter_code
_entity_poly.pdbx_strand_id
1 'polypeptide(L)'
;MLEMLKSWYSRRLSDPQAMGLLAILLFGFISIYFFGDLIAPLLIALVLSYLLEMPINFLNQYLKCPRMLATILIFGSFIGLAAIFFLVLVPMLWNQTISLLSDLPAMFNKSNEWLLNLPKNYPELIDYSMVDSIFNSVREKILGFGESAVKLSLASIMNLVSLGIYAFLVPLMMFFMLKDKSELLQGVSRFLPKNRNLAFKVWKEMQQQISNYIHGKLLEILIVTLITYIIFLIFGLNYPLLLAFAVGLSVLVPILAQLLSRFLLHWLLYSSLESAQHFGTSLLLLL
;
A
#
# COMPACT_ATOMS: atom_id res chain seq x y z
N MET A 1 -5.20 44.72 -7.11
CA MET A 1 -5.03 43.24 -7.14
C MET A 1 -4.32 42.75 -8.40
N LEU A 2 -4.74 43.14 -9.62
CA LEU A 2 -4.07 42.74 -10.87
C LEU A 2 -2.60 43.21 -10.98
N GLU A 3 -2.26 44.41 -10.49
CA GLU A 3 -0.87 44.87 -10.47
C GLU A 3 0.00 44.14 -9.44
N MET A 4 -0.61 43.67 -8.35
CA MET A 4 0.06 42.86 -7.33
C MET A 4 0.34 41.45 -7.86
N LEU A 5 -0.61 40.87 -8.60
CA LEU A 5 -0.43 39.63 -9.36
C LEU A 5 0.61 39.77 -10.48
N LYS A 6 0.58 40.88 -11.22
CA LYS A 6 1.52 41.16 -12.33
C LYS A 6 2.96 41.38 -11.85
N SER A 7 3.13 42.09 -10.72
CA SER A 7 4.45 42.30 -10.10
C SER A 7 5.00 41.05 -9.40
N TRP A 8 4.12 40.22 -8.83
CA TRP A 8 4.49 38.89 -8.33
C TRP A 8 4.91 37.95 -9.46
N TYR A 9 4.13 37.92 -10.56
CA TYR A 9 4.42 37.16 -11.78
C TYR A 9 5.74 37.63 -12.40
N SER A 10 5.96 38.92 -12.59
CA SER A 10 7.19 39.45 -13.17
C SER A 10 8.41 39.20 -12.28
N ARG A 11 8.30 39.24 -10.95
CA ARG A 11 9.45 38.94 -10.08
C ARG A 11 9.80 37.44 -10.03
N ARG A 12 8.81 36.55 -10.06
CA ARG A 12 9.03 35.10 -9.93
C ARG A 12 9.33 34.41 -11.27
N LEU A 13 8.75 34.90 -12.38
CA LEU A 13 8.92 34.33 -13.72
C LEU A 13 9.93 35.08 -14.58
N SER A 14 10.52 36.19 -14.11
CA SER A 14 11.70 36.76 -14.76
C SER A 14 13.00 36.06 -14.38
N ASP A 15 12.99 35.16 -13.38
CA ASP A 15 14.15 34.32 -13.08
C ASP A 15 14.22 33.18 -14.13
N PRO A 16 15.26 33.15 -15.00
CA PRO A 16 15.40 32.12 -16.02
C PRO A 16 15.45 30.70 -15.45
N GLN A 17 15.82 30.53 -14.18
CA GLN A 17 15.85 29.23 -13.51
C GLN A 17 14.45 28.76 -13.09
N ALA A 18 13.59 29.67 -12.65
CA ALA A 18 12.21 29.37 -12.29
C ALA A 18 11.39 28.98 -13.53
N MET A 19 11.58 29.69 -14.65
CA MET A 19 10.97 29.30 -15.94
C MET A 19 11.47 27.93 -16.41
N GLY A 20 12.76 27.63 -16.24
CA GLY A 20 13.31 26.31 -16.56
C GLY A 20 12.65 25.19 -15.76
N LEU A 21 12.49 25.36 -14.45
CA LEU A 21 11.79 24.41 -13.59
C LEU A 21 10.32 24.26 -13.97
N LEU A 22 9.62 25.36 -14.23
CA LEU A 22 8.22 25.34 -14.66
C LEU A 22 8.05 24.60 -15.98
N ALA A 23 8.92 24.83 -16.96
CA ALA A 23 8.92 24.12 -18.23
C ALA A 23 9.11 22.60 -18.05
N ILE A 24 10.02 22.19 -17.16
CA ILE A 24 10.23 20.76 -16.83
C ILE A 24 8.97 20.16 -16.20
N LEU A 25 8.35 20.86 -15.25
CA LEU A 25 7.12 20.38 -14.59
C LEU A 25 5.95 20.25 -15.55
N LEU A 26 5.71 21.26 -16.39
CA LEU A 26 4.64 21.20 -17.39
C LEU A 26 4.88 20.09 -18.41
N PHE A 27 6.11 19.96 -18.93
CA PHE A 27 6.45 18.89 -19.85
C PHE A 27 6.25 17.51 -19.21
N GLY A 28 6.73 17.32 -17.97
CA GLY A 28 6.54 16.09 -17.22
C GLY A 28 5.06 15.77 -17.00
N PHE A 29 4.26 16.76 -16.59
CA PHE A 29 2.82 16.59 -16.38
C PHE A 29 2.08 16.22 -17.67
N ILE A 30 2.34 16.92 -18.78
CA ILE A 30 1.75 16.63 -20.08
C ILE A 30 2.14 15.22 -20.54
N SER A 31 3.41 14.85 -20.38
CA SER A 31 3.89 13.51 -20.75
C SER A 31 3.19 12.42 -19.95
N ILE A 32 3.03 12.59 -18.64
CA ILE A 32 2.30 11.64 -17.79
C ILE A 32 0.80 11.60 -18.14
N TYR A 33 0.19 12.74 -18.44
CA TYR A 33 -1.23 12.82 -18.76
C TYR A 33 -1.57 12.09 -20.07
N PHE A 34 -0.74 12.24 -21.11
CA PHE A 34 -0.99 11.62 -22.42
C PHE A 34 -0.38 10.22 -22.57
N PHE A 35 0.77 9.96 -21.95
CA PHE A 35 1.55 8.73 -22.13
C PHE A 35 1.70 7.92 -20.83
N GLY A 36 0.86 8.19 -19.82
CA GLY A 36 0.93 7.58 -18.49
C GLY A 36 1.03 6.06 -18.52
N ASP A 37 0.17 5.38 -19.29
CA ASP A 37 0.15 3.91 -19.38
C ASP A 37 1.44 3.33 -19.98
N LEU A 38 2.06 4.05 -20.93
CA LEU A 38 3.30 3.63 -21.57
C LEU A 38 4.52 3.88 -20.66
N ILE A 39 4.50 4.96 -19.89
CA ILE A 39 5.59 5.37 -19.00
C ILE A 39 5.44 4.70 -17.61
N ALA A 40 4.28 4.15 -17.27
CA ALA A 40 4.00 3.55 -15.97
C ALA A 40 5.06 2.53 -15.51
N PRO A 41 5.51 1.56 -16.34
CA PRO A 41 6.59 0.64 -15.93
C PRO A 41 7.89 1.36 -15.58
N LEU A 42 8.23 2.43 -16.31
CA LEU A 42 9.40 3.26 -16.06
C LEU A 42 9.28 4.02 -14.74
N LEU A 43 8.11 4.59 -14.45
CA LEU A 43 7.87 5.29 -13.18
C LEU A 43 7.95 4.34 -11.99
N ILE A 44 7.34 3.15 -12.10
CA ILE A 44 7.40 2.12 -11.06
C ILE A 44 8.86 1.69 -10.84
N ALA A 45 9.60 1.41 -11.91
CA ALA A 45 11.00 1.04 -11.83
C ALA A 45 11.86 2.15 -11.21
N LEU A 46 11.58 3.42 -11.51
CA LEU A 46 12.27 4.57 -10.94
C LEU A 46 12.05 4.65 -9.42
N VAL A 47 10.81 4.54 -8.96
CA VAL A 47 10.47 4.55 -7.53
C VAL A 47 11.13 3.37 -6.80
N LEU A 48 11.05 2.16 -7.34
CA LEU A 48 11.65 0.96 -6.74
C LEU A 48 13.18 0.99 -6.78
N SER A 49 13.79 1.54 -7.83
CA SER A 49 15.25 1.71 -7.90
C SER A 49 15.73 2.66 -6.79
N TYR A 50 14.96 3.69 -6.44
CA TYR A 50 15.30 4.56 -5.33
C TYR A 50 15.22 3.91 -3.96
N LEU A 51 14.29 2.97 -3.78
CA LEU A 51 14.26 2.12 -2.60
C LEU A 51 15.54 1.27 -2.50
N LEU A 52 16.02 0.69 -3.61
CA LEU A 52 17.21 -0.18 -3.59
C LEU A 52 18.53 0.60 -3.56
N GLU A 53 18.52 1.89 -3.84
CA GLU A 53 19.72 2.73 -3.85
C GLU A 53 20.38 2.83 -2.46
N MET A 54 19.58 2.93 -1.38
CA MET A 54 20.12 3.03 -0.01
C MET A 54 20.90 1.78 0.41
N PRO A 55 20.36 0.55 0.33
CA PRO A 55 21.12 -0.65 0.66
C PRO A 55 22.33 -0.85 -0.26
N ILE A 56 22.25 -0.53 -1.56
CA ILE A 56 23.41 -0.60 -2.47
C ILE A 56 24.53 0.34 -2.02
N ASN A 57 24.19 1.59 -1.69
CA ASN A 57 25.16 2.56 -1.20
C ASN A 57 25.73 2.14 0.17
N PHE A 58 24.91 1.52 1.03
CA PHE A 58 25.39 0.97 2.29
C PHE A 58 26.45 -0.13 2.07
N LEU A 59 26.19 -1.10 1.19
CA LEU A 59 27.17 -2.15 0.85
C LEU A 59 28.44 -1.57 0.21
N ASN A 60 28.30 -0.59 -0.67
CA ASN A 60 29.43 0.04 -1.36
C ASN A 60 30.30 0.85 -0.39
N GLN A 61 29.71 1.67 0.48
CA GLN A 61 30.44 2.59 1.35
C GLN A 61 30.96 1.91 2.63
N TYR A 62 30.15 1.09 3.28
CA TYR A 62 30.52 0.48 4.56
C TYR A 62 31.24 -0.87 4.40
N LEU A 63 30.81 -1.71 3.44
CA LEU A 63 31.46 -2.99 3.15
C LEU A 63 32.50 -2.93 2.03
N LYS A 64 32.74 -1.75 1.43
CA LYS A 64 33.71 -1.52 0.34
C LYS A 64 33.50 -2.46 -0.87
N CYS A 65 32.27 -2.95 -1.06
CA CYS A 65 31.92 -3.82 -2.17
C CYS A 65 31.84 -3.00 -3.48
N PRO A 66 32.43 -3.44 -4.60
CA PRO A 66 32.33 -2.69 -5.85
C PRO A 66 30.86 -2.55 -6.26
N ARG A 67 30.47 -1.35 -6.71
CA ARG A 67 29.07 -0.99 -7.00
C ARG A 67 28.31 -2.02 -7.83
N MET A 68 28.96 -2.64 -8.82
CA MET A 68 28.35 -3.66 -9.66
C MET A 68 27.96 -4.92 -8.86
N LEU A 69 28.83 -5.42 -7.98
CA LEU A 69 28.53 -6.56 -7.12
C LEU A 69 27.45 -6.21 -6.09
N ALA A 70 27.52 -5.03 -5.47
CA ALA A 70 26.49 -4.54 -4.56
C ALA A 70 25.11 -4.45 -5.26
N THR A 71 25.09 -3.97 -6.51
CA THR A 71 23.87 -3.90 -7.32
C THR A 71 23.32 -5.29 -7.62
N ILE A 72 24.14 -6.23 -8.09
CA ILE A 72 23.71 -7.61 -8.40
C ILE A 72 23.17 -8.31 -7.14
N LEU A 73 23.86 -8.17 -6.01
CA LEU A 73 23.48 -8.81 -4.76
C LEU A 73 22.15 -8.28 -4.23
N ILE A 74 22.01 -6.95 -4.12
CA ILE A 74 20.77 -6.33 -3.61
C ILE A 74 19.61 -6.53 -4.56
N PHE A 75 19.83 -6.33 -5.87
CA PHE A 75 18.79 -6.55 -6.86
C PHE A 75 18.36 -8.03 -6.90
N GLY A 76 19.31 -8.97 -6.88
CA GLY A 76 19.02 -10.40 -6.82
C GLY A 76 18.25 -10.78 -5.55
N SER A 77 18.65 -10.26 -4.39
CA SER A 77 17.93 -10.45 -3.13
C SER A 77 16.52 -9.87 -3.18
N PHE A 78 16.34 -8.67 -3.75
CA PHE A 78 15.03 -8.07 -3.94
C PHE A 78 14.13 -8.91 -4.84
N ILE A 79 14.62 -9.38 -5.98
CA ILE A 79 13.87 -10.28 -6.88
C ILE A 79 13.51 -11.59 -6.17
N GLY A 80 14.43 -12.16 -5.38
CA GLY A 80 14.16 -13.36 -4.58
C GLY A 80 13.08 -13.14 -3.53
N LEU A 81 13.15 -12.04 -2.77
CA LEU A 81 12.13 -11.68 -1.78
C LEU A 81 10.78 -11.38 -2.44
N ALA A 82 10.77 -10.68 -3.57
CA ALA A 82 9.55 -10.44 -4.34
C ALA A 82 8.94 -11.76 -4.83
N ALA A 83 9.75 -12.69 -5.34
CA ALA A 83 9.27 -14.01 -5.75
C ALA A 83 8.64 -14.79 -4.57
N ILE A 84 9.28 -14.79 -3.40
CA ILE A 84 8.72 -15.41 -2.18
C ILE A 84 7.39 -14.73 -1.81
N PHE A 85 7.34 -13.40 -1.83
CA PHE A 85 6.13 -12.64 -1.54
C PHE A 85 4.97 -13.03 -2.48
N PHE A 86 5.22 -13.08 -3.79
CA PHE A 86 4.18 -13.42 -4.77
C PHE A 86 3.80 -14.90 -4.81
N LEU A 87 4.73 -15.82 -4.57
CA LEU A 87 4.47 -17.26 -4.64
C LEU A 87 3.92 -17.85 -3.34
N VAL A 88 4.19 -17.23 -2.20
CA VAL A 88 3.79 -17.76 -0.87
C VAL A 88 2.79 -16.85 -0.19
N LEU A 89 3.15 -15.58 -0.01
CA LEU A 89 2.35 -14.66 0.80
C LEU A 89 1.05 -14.27 0.10
N VAL A 90 1.09 -13.95 -1.20
CA VAL A 90 -0.11 -13.58 -1.96
C VAL A 90 -1.15 -14.72 -2.01
N PRO A 91 -0.82 -15.98 -2.33
CA PRO A 91 -1.78 -17.09 -2.26
C PRO A 91 -2.35 -17.30 -0.86
N MET A 92 -1.55 -17.11 0.19
CA MET A 92 -2.02 -17.25 1.57
C MET A 92 -3.03 -16.15 1.93
N LEU A 93 -2.75 -14.89 1.57
CA LEU A 93 -3.70 -13.78 1.72
C LEU A 93 -4.98 -14.03 0.92
N TRP A 94 -4.84 -14.54 -0.31
CA TRP A 94 -5.96 -14.85 -1.18
C TRP A 94 -6.89 -15.90 -0.57
N ASN A 95 -6.32 -17.01 -0.10
CA ASN A 95 -7.09 -18.07 0.56
C ASN A 95 -7.79 -17.56 1.82
N GLN A 96 -7.10 -16.80 2.68
CA GLN A 96 -7.72 -16.19 3.85
C GLN A 96 -8.85 -15.21 3.47
N THR A 97 -8.71 -14.50 2.36
CA THR A 97 -9.75 -13.57 1.86
C THR A 97 -10.99 -14.35 1.44
N ILE A 98 -10.83 -15.43 0.67
CA ILE A 98 -11.96 -16.28 0.25
C ILE A 98 -12.64 -16.89 1.48
N SER A 99 -11.88 -17.42 2.44
CA SER A 99 -12.44 -18.00 3.66
C SER A 99 -13.18 -16.98 4.52
N LEU A 100 -12.63 -15.77 4.68
CA LEU A 100 -13.34 -14.69 5.37
C LEU A 100 -14.67 -14.39 4.67
N LEU A 101 -14.66 -14.24 3.34
CA LEU A 101 -15.87 -13.96 2.56
C LEU A 101 -16.90 -15.09 2.62
N SER A 102 -16.47 -16.36 2.69
CA SER A 102 -17.38 -17.50 2.84
C SER A 102 -17.98 -17.59 4.25
N ASP A 103 -17.25 -17.12 5.26
CA ASP A 103 -17.71 -17.14 6.65
C ASP A 103 -18.59 -15.93 7.00
N LEU A 104 -18.48 -14.83 6.25
CA LEU A 104 -19.25 -13.60 6.48
C LEU A 104 -20.76 -13.84 6.67
N PRO A 105 -21.47 -14.64 5.84
CA PRO A 105 -22.89 -14.90 6.06
C PRO A 105 -23.18 -15.61 7.38
N ALA A 106 -22.34 -16.56 7.79
CA ALA A 106 -22.50 -17.28 9.05
C ALA A 106 -22.20 -16.38 10.26
N MET A 107 -21.15 -15.55 10.17
CA MET A 107 -20.82 -14.53 11.18
C MET A 107 -21.95 -13.50 11.34
N PHE A 108 -22.54 -13.09 10.22
CA PHE A 108 -23.68 -12.17 10.20
C PHE A 108 -24.90 -12.82 10.87
N ASN A 109 -25.25 -14.06 10.52
CA ASN A 109 -26.37 -14.78 11.11
C ASN A 109 -26.23 -14.96 12.64
N LYS A 110 -25.03 -15.27 13.15
CA LYS A 110 -24.76 -15.29 14.60
C LYS A 110 -24.98 -13.93 15.26
N SER A 111 -24.56 -12.86 14.58
CA SER A 111 -24.81 -11.48 15.05
C SER A 111 -26.31 -11.18 15.08
N ASN A 112 -27.10 -11.76 14.16
CA ASN A 112 -28.57 -11.67 14.18
C ASN A 112 -29.16 -12.28 15.44
N GLU A 113 -28.72 -13.49 15.82
CA GLU A 113 -29.26 -14.17 17.00
C GLU A 113 -28.99 -13.35 18.27
N TRP A 114 -27.85 -12.67 18.34
CA TRP A 114 -27.55 -11.73 19.43
C TRP A 114 -28.42 -10.46 19.35
N LEU A 115 -28.59 -9.88 18.16
CA LEU A 115 -29.42 -8.70 17.92
C LEU A 115 -30.92 -8.95 18.14
N LEU A 116 -31.45 -10.12 17.81
CA LEU A 116 -32.85 -10.51 18.02
C LEU A 116 -33.19 -10.78 19.48
N ASN A 117 -32.16 -10.96 20.33
CA ASN A 117 -32.30 -11.02 21.78
C ASN A 117 -32.27 -9.64 22.45
N LEU A 118 -31.86 -8.56 21.76
CA LEU A 118 -31.88 -7.19 22.31
C LEU A 118 -33.30 -6.62 22.50
N PRO A 119 -34.27 -6.78 21.58
CA PRO A 119 -35.63 -6.30 21.78
C PRO A 119 -36.36 -6.99 22.96
N LYS A 120 -35.93 -8.20 23.36
CA LYS A 120 -36.40 -8.83 24.60
C LYS A 120 -35.98 -8.06 25.86
N ASN A 121 -34.86 -7.35 25.79
CA ASN A 121 -34.28 -6.60 26.92
C ASN A 121 -34.63 -5.10 26.88
N TYR A 122 -34.94 -4.53 25.69
CA TYR A 122 -35.24 -3.10 25.51
C TYR A 122 -36.39 -2.85 24.50
N PRO A 123 -37.63 -3.27 24.83
CA PRO A 123 -38.78 -3.21 23.91
C PRO A 123 -39.26 -1.78 23.56
N GLU A 124 -38.85 -0.74 24.30
CA GLU A 124 -39.26 0.66 24.05
C GLU A 124 -38.39 1.40 23.02
N LEU A 125 -37.25 0.83 22.59
CA LEU A 125 -36.27 1.54 21.75
C LEU A 125 -36.06 0.90 20.36
N ILE A 126 -36.44 -0.36 20.15
CA ILE A 126 -36.12 -1.12 18.92
C ILE A 126 -37.32 -1.97 18.49
N ASP A 127 -37.89 -1.65 17.32
CA ASP A 127 -38.97 -2.41 16.71
C ASP A 127 -38.42 -3.57 15.87
N TYR A 128 -38.99 -4.78 16.02
CA TYR A 128 -38.53 -6.01 15.36
C TYR A 128 -38.50 -5.89 13.83
N SER A 129 -39.46 -5.15 13.26
CA SER A 129 -39.62 -4.93 11.81
C SER A 129 -38.49 -4.12 11.18
N MET A 130 -37.90 -3.18 11.94
CA MET A 130 -36.79 -2.33 11.48
C MET A 130 -35.46 -3.09 11.50
N VAL A 131 -35.27 -3.97 12.50
CA VAL A 131 -34.10 -4.86 12.56
C VAL A 131 -34.13 -5.84 11.39
N ASP A 132 -35.26 -6.49 11.12
CA ASP A 132 -35.37 -7.52 10.07
C ASP A 132 -35.18 -6.94 8.66
N SER A 133 -35.71 -5.75 8.37
CA SER A 133 -35.54 -5.09 7.07
C SER A 133 -34.11 -4.62 6.80
N ILE A 134 -33.41 -4.06 7.81
CA ILE A 134 -31.99 -3.73 7.71
C ILE A 134 -31.15 -5.00 7.54
N PHE A 135 -31.49 -6.05 8.30
CA PHE A 135 -30.77 -7.30 8.29
C PHE A 135 -30.85 -8.00 6.92
N ASN A 136 -32.04 -8.06 6.33
CA ASN A 136 -32.25 -8.63 5.00
C ASN A 136 -31.55 -7.80 3.91
N SER A 137 -31.59 -6.47 4.00
CA SER A 137 -30.90 -5.57 3.05
C SER A 137 -29.37 -5.71 3.10
N VAL A 138 -28.80 -5.88 4.29
CA VAL A 138 -27.36 -6.10 4.47
C VAL A 138 -26.97 -7.51 4.03
N ARG A 139 -27.79 -8.52 4.33
CA ARG A 139 -27.59 -9.91 3.90
C ARG A 139 -27.53 -10.05 2.39
N GLU A 140 -28.47 -9.45 1.66
CA GLU A 140 -28.48 -9.46 0.19
C GLU A 140 -27.22 -8.80 -0.40
N LYS A 141 -26.76 -7.68 0.18
CA LYS A 141 -25.51 -7.03 -0.23
C LYS A 141 -24.29 -7.91 0.05
N ILE A 142 -24.20 -8.55 1.22
CA ILE A 142 -23.08 -9.45 1.57
C ILE A 142 -23.03 -10.65 0.60
N LEU A 143 -24.17 -11.29 0.33
CA LEU A 143 -24.25 -12.42 -0.61
C LEU A 143 -23.88 -12.00 -2.04
N GLY A 144 -24.37 -10.85 -2.50
CA GLY A 144 -24.03 -10.31 -3.82
C GLY A 144 -22.54 -9.97 -3.96
N PHE A 145 -21.91 -9.44 -2.91
CA PHE A 145 -20.46 -9.18 -2.89
C PHE A 145 -19.65 -10.49 -2.87
N GLY A 146 -20.05 -11.48 -2.08
CA GLY A 146 -19.39 -12.78 -2.00
C GLY A 146 -19.38 -13.50 -3.36
N GLU A 147 -20.53 -13.59 -4.03
CA GLU A 147 -20.61 -14.21 -5.36
C GLU A 147 -19.79 -13.45 -6.42
N SER A 148 -19.80 -12.12 -6.37
CA SER A 148 -19.07 -11.29 -7.34
C SER A 148 -17.55 -11.41 -7.15
N ALA A 149 -17.07 -11.47 -5.91
CA ALA A 149 -15.66 -11.68 -5.59
C ALA A 149 -15.16 -13.05 -6.07
N VAL A 150 -15.96 -14.11 -5.91
CA VAL A 150 -15.63 -15.45 -6.42
C VAL A 150 -15.62 -15.47 -7.95
N LYS A 151 -16.57 -14.81 -8.62
CA LYS A 151 -16.59 -14.70 -10.10
C LYS A 151 -15.39 -13.91 -10.64
N LEU A 152 -14.94 -12.86 -9.94
CA LEU A 152 -13.73 -12.10 -10.28
C LEU A 152 -12.46 -12.96 -10.21
N SER A 153 -12.40 -13.95 -9.31
CA SER A 153 -11.29 -14.93 -9.27
C SER A 153 -11.10 -15.66 -10.59
N LEU A 154 -12.21 -16.01 -11.26
CA LEU A 154 -12.19 -16.75 -12.53
C LEU A 154 -11.89 -15.84 -13.72
N ALA A 155 -12.34 -14.58 -13.68
CA ALA A 155 -12.12 -13.59 -14.74
C ALA A 155 -10.69 -13.00 -14.76
N SER A 156 -9.95 -13.10 -13.65
CA SER A 156 -8.60 -12.53 -13.49
C SER A 156 -7.53 -13.15 -14.40
N ILE A 157 -7.82 -14.29 -15.03
CA ILE A 157 -6.90 -14.98 -15.96
C ILE A 157 -6.60 -14.14 -17.21
N MET A 158 -7.55 -13.31 -17.66
CA MET A 158 -7.41 -12.51 -18.89
C MET A 158 -6.36 -11.38 -18.75
N ASN A 159 -5.98 -10.98 -17.53
CA ASN A 159 -5.00 -9.91 -17.28
C ASN A 159 -3.55 -10.41 -17.09
N LEU A 160 -3.29 -11.72 -17.21
CA LEU A 160 -1.97 -12.29 -16.98
C LEU A 160 -0.92 -11.83 -18.01
N VAL A 161 -1.34 -11.50 -19.23
CA VAL A 161 -0.41 -11.02 -20.29
C VAL A 161 0.16 -9.65 -19.92
N SER A 162 -0.68 -8.70 -19.52
CA SER A 162 -0.23 -7.36 -19.09
C SER A 162 0.64 -7.45 -17.83
N LEU A 163 0.24 -8.29 -16.88
CA LEU A 163 1.03 -8.54 -15.67
C LEU A 163 2.39 -9.16 -15.99
N GLY A 164 2.46 -10.09 -16.94
CA GLY A 164 3.72 -10.67 -17.43
C GLY A 164 4.64 -9.65 -18.07
N ILE A 165 4.10 -8.72 -18.88
CA ILE A 165 4.87 -7.60 -19.45
C ILE A 165 5.46 -6.75 -18.33
N TYR A 166 4.65 -6.33 -17.35
CA TYR A 166 5.12 -5.52 -16.23
C TYR A 166 6.15 -6.27 -15.37
N ALA A 167 5.90 -7.55 -15.09
CA ALA A 167 6.79 -8.41 -14.31
C ALA A 167 8.17 -8.59 -14.97
N PHE A 168 8.27 -8.45 -16.29
CA PHE A 168 9.55 -8.45 -17.01
C PHE A 168 10.16 -7.05 -17.14
N LEU A 169 9.37 -6.07 -17.58
CA LEU A 169 9.86 -4.73 -17.94
C LEU A 169 10.33 -3.95 -16.71
N VAL A 170 9.61 -4.05 -15.58
CA VAL A 170 9.93 -3.30 -14.36
C VAL A 170 11.29 -3.75 -13.77
N PRO A 171 11.56 -5.05 -13.55
CA PRO A 171 12.90 -5.53 -13.16
C PRO A 171 14.00 -5.13 -14.12
N LEU A 172 13.76 -5.23 -15.43
CA LEU A 172 14.74 -4.86 -16.43
C LEU A 172 15.12 -3.37 -16.31
N MET A 173 14.11 -2.48 -16.24
CA MET A 173 14.32 -1.05 -16.09
C MET A 173 14.99 -0.70 -14.75
N MET A 174 14.59 -1.35 -13.65
CA MET A 174 15.23 -1.18 -12.34
C MET A 174 16.72 -1.50 -12.40
N PHE A 175 17.08 -2.62 -13.02
CA PHE A 175 18.47 -3.04 -13.13
C PHE A 175 19.33 -1.99 -13.85
N PHE A 176 18.88 -1.50 -15.01
CA PHE A 176 19.58 -0.44 -15.73
C PHE A 176 19.61 0.88 -14.96
N MET A 177 18.54 1.24 -14.26
CA MET A 177 18.49 2.45 -13.42
C MET A 177 19.48 2.41 -12.26
N LEU A 178 19.70 1.24 -11.66
CA LEU A 178 20.66 1.05 -10.57
C LEU A 178 22.11 1.00 -11.07
N LYS A 179 22.35 0.26 -12.15
CA LYS A 179 23.66 0.04 -12.75
C LYS A 179 24.20 1.30 -13.42
N ASP A 180 23.43 1.89 -14.34
CA ASP A 180 23.88 2.92 -15.29
C ASP A 180 23.30 4.31 -14.95
N LYS A 181 22.99 4.55 -13.66
CA LYS A 181 22.37 5.78 -13.15
C LYS A 181 23.00 7.08 -13.67
N SER A 182 24.32 7.17 -13.66
CA SER A 182 25.03 8.38 -14.08
C SER A 182 24.86 8.66 -15.57
N GLU A 183 24.89 7.62 -16.40
CA GLU A 183 24.71 7.74 -17.84
C GLU A 183 23.26 8.13 -18.18
N LEU A 184 22.29 7.50 -17.51
CA LEU A 184 20.86 7.83 -17.67
C LEU A 184 20.57 9.28 -17.27
N LEU A 185 21.08 9.74 -16.13
CA LEU A 185 20.92 11.12 -15.69
C LEU A 185 21.58 12.10 -16.65
N GLN A 186 22.77 11.78 -17.17
CA GLN A 186 23.43 12.61 -18.18
C GLN A 186 22.63 12.66 -19.48
N GLY A 187 22.07 11.53 -19.94
CA GLY A 187 21.22 11.45 -21.13
C GLY A 187 19.96 12.33 -20.99
N VAL A 188 19.23 12.20 -19.88
CA VAL A 188 18.05 13.03 -19.59
C VAL A 188 18.43 14.51 -19.50
N SER A 189 19.60 14.81 -18.93
CA SER A 189 20.06 16.20 -18.81
C SER A 189 20.26 16.90 -20.15
N ARG A 190 20.44 16.17 -21.26
CA ARG A 190 20.57 16.78 -22.60
C ARG A 190 19.25 17.38 -23.10
N PHE A 191 18.12 16.86 -22.64
CA PHE A 191 16.78 17.37 -22.99
C PHE A 191 16.29 18.49 -22.07
N LEU A 192 17.00 18.76 -20.96
CA LEU A 192 16.62 19.80 -20.00
C LEU A 192 17.09 21.20 -20.44
N PRO A 193 16.35 22.27 -20.11
CA PRO A 193 16.77 23.65 -20.34
C PRO A 193 18.17 23.96 -19.79
N LYS A 194 18.89 24.92 -20.39
CA LYS A 194 20.24 25.31 -19.94
C LYS A 194 20.24 25.88 -18.50
N ASN A 195 19.19 26.62 -18.12
CA ASN A 195 19.03 27.23 -16.80
C ASN A 195 18.43 26.26 -15.78
N ARG A 196 19.17 25.18 -15.46
CA ARG A 196 18.67 24.05 -14.66
C ARG A 196 19.17 24.00 -13.21
N ASN A 197 19.95 24.99 -12.75
CA ASN A 197 20.56 24.93 -11.41
C ASN A 197 19.52 24.81 -10.29
N LEU A 198 18.45 25.61 -10.35
CA LEU A 198 17.32 25.49 -9.42
C LEU A 198 16.64 24.12 -9.51
N ALA A 199 16.38 23.63 -10.72
CA ALA A 199 15.78 22.31 -10.94
C ALA A 199 16.65 21.17 -10.38
N PHE A 200 17.98 21.24 -10.54
CA PHE A 200 18.91 20.26 -10.00
C PHE A 200 18.98 20.31 -8.47
N LYS A 201 18.94 21.50 -7.88
CA LYS A 201 18.88 21.67 -6.42
C LYS A 201 17.60 21.07 -5.85
N VAL A 202 16.45 21.42 -6.42
CA VAL A 202 15.14 20.87 -6.04
C VAL A 202 15.12 19.35 -6.24
N TRP A 203 15.66 18.86 -7.35
CA TRP A 203 15.78 17.43 -7.61
C TRP A 203 16.58 16.71 -6.52
N LYS A 204 17.75 17.23 -6.14
CA LYS A 204 18.59 16.61 -5.10
C LYS A 204 17.90 16.60 -3.73
N GLU A 205 17.22 17.69 -3.37
CA GLU A 205 16.46 17.78 -2.12
C GLU A 205 15.27 16.81 -2.14
N MET A 206 14.49 16.78 -3.23
CA MET A 206 13.36 15.87 -3.39
C MET A 206 13.80 14.42 -3.41
N GLN A 207 14.94 14.13 -4.04
CA GLN A 207 15.49 12.80 -4.07
C GLN A 207 15.74 12.25 -2.66
N GLN A 208 16.32 13.07 -1.78
CA GLN A 208 16.57 12.67 -0.40
C GLN A 208 15.26 12.49 0.38
N GLN A 209 14.30 13.41 0.22
CA GLN A 209 13.01 13.36 0.92
C GLN A 209 12.17 12.16 0.49
N ILE A 210 12.06 11.92 -0.82
CA ILE A 210 11.34 10.77 -1.38
C ILE A 210 11.98 9.47 -0.90
N SER A 211 13.31 9.36 -0.95
CA SER A 211 14.02 8.19 -0.44
C SER A 211 13.70 7.96 1.04
N ASN A 212 13.90 8.95 1.91
CA ASN A 212 13.64 8.82 3.33
C ASN A 212 12.18 8.46 3.64
N TYR A 213 11.23 9.06 2.92
CA TYR A 213 9.81 8.79 3.09
C TYR A 213 9.45 7.35 2.70
N ILE A 214 9.93 6.86 1.54
CA ILE A 214 9.66 5.49 1.09
C ILE A 214 10.23 4.48 2.09
N HIS A 215 11.47 4.66 2.53
CA HIS A 215 12.10 3.75 3.50
C HIS A 215 11.38 3.78 4.85
N GLY A 216 11.02 4.98 5.34
CA GLY A 216 10.26 5.14 6.57
C GLY A 216 8.90 4.44 6.49
N LYS A 217 8.18 4.62 5.38
CA LYS A 217 6.86 3.99 5.17
C LYS A 217 6.93 2.48 5.04
N LEU A 218 7.94 1.93 4.37
CA LEU A 218 8.12 0.48 4.28
C LEU A 218 8.43 -0.15 5.64
N LEU A 219 9.30 0.48 6.42
CA LEU A 219 9.59 0.03 7.79
C LEU A 219 8.33 0.12 8.66
N GLU A 220 7.56 1.20 8.56
CA GLU A 220 6.30 1.37 9.29
C GLU A 220 5.30 0.24 8.95
N ILE A 221 5.07 -0.04 7.66
CA ILE A 221 4.18 -1.12 7.20
C ILE A 221 4.66 -2.46 7.74
N LEU A 222 5.96 -2.76 7.65
CA LEU A 222 6.53 -4.04 8.08
C LEU A 222 6.37 -4.21 9.59
N ILE A 223 6.74 -3.21 10.38
CA ILE A 223 6.65 -3.24 11.85
C ILE A 223 5.18 -3.39 12.29
N VAL A 224 4.28 -2.57 11.75
CA VAL A 224 2.85 -2.62 12.09
C VAL A 224 2.25 -3.97 11.70
N THR A 225 2.58 -4.50 10.52
CA THR A 225 2.11 -5.83 10.09
C THR A 225 2.60 -6.92 11.03
N LEU A 226 3.89 -6.97 11.35
CA LEU A 226 4.46 -8.02 12.20
C LEU A 226 3.90 -7.98 13.63
N ILE A 227 3.86 -6.80 14.25
CA ILE A 227 3.34 -6.64 15.61
C ILE A 227 1.86 -7.04 15.64
N THR A 228 1.06 -6.53 14.71
CA THR A 228 -0.37 -6.85 14.63
C THR A 228 -0.60 -8.34 14.37
N TYR A 229 0.23 -8.97 13.54
CA TYR A 229 0.15 -10.39 13.25
C TYR A 229 0.42 -11.24 14.51
N ILE A 230 1.46 -10.90 15.27
CA ILE A 230 1.78 -11.59 16.52
C ILE A 230 0.64 -11.44 17.53
N ILE A 231 0.07 -10.23 17.66
CA ILE A 231 -1.09 -9.98 18.52
C ILE A 231 -2.26 -10.87 18.08
N PHE A 232 -2.63 -10.86 16.80
CA PHE A 232 -3.75 -11.67 16.30
C PHE A 232 -3.53 -13.17 16.47
N LEU A 233 -2.30 -13.67 16.36
CA LEU A 233 -1.96 -15.06 16.69
C LEU A 233 -2.16 -15.38 18.17
N ILE A 234 -1.69 -14.52 19.08
CA ILE A 234 -1.82 -14.73 20.54
C ILE A 234 -3.29 -14.78 20.96
N PHE A 235 -4.12 -13.91 20.39
CA PHE A 235 -5.56 -13.88 20.66
C PHE A 235 -6.35 -14.96 19.91
N GLY A 236 -5.70 -15.78 19.07
CA GLY A 236 -6.33 -16.87 18.33
C GLY A 236 -7.36 -16.39 17.30
N LEU A 237 -7.16 -15.20 16.71
CA LEU A 237 -8.06 -14.66 15.70
C LEU A 237 -8.01 -15.50 14.42
N ASN A 238 -9.17 -15.65 13.78
CA ASN A 238 -9.24 -16.19 12.43
C ASN A 238 -8.56 -15.23 11.45
N TYR A 239 -7.92 -15.76 10.41
CA TYR A 239 -7.30 -14.95 9.34
C TYR A 239 -6.26 -13.91 9.81
N PRO A 240 -5.35 -14.25 10.76
CA PRO A 240 -4.51 -13.26 11.43
C PRO A 240 -3.52 -12.58 10.46
N LEU A 241 -3.03 -13.30 9.45
CA LEU A 241 -2.10 -12.75 8.46
C LEU A 241 -2.80 -11.72 7.55
N LEU A 242 -3.98 -12.06 7.04
CA LEU A 242 -4.77 -11.18 6.19
C LEU A 242 -5.07 -9.86 6.89
N LEU A 243 -5.57 -9.95 8.11
CA LEU A 243 -5.99 -8.77 8.86
C LEU A 243 -4.80 -7.92 9.29
N ALA A 244 -3.71 -8.53 9.74
CA ALA A 244 -2.50 -7.81 10.08
C ALA A 244 -1.88 -7.10 8.87
N PHE A 245 -1.87 -7.76 7.70
CA PHE A 245 -1.40 -7.16 6.46
C PHE A 245 -2.30 -6.01 6.00
N ALA A 246 -3.62 -6.14 6.12
CA ALA A 246 -4.57 -5.06 5.85
C ALA A 246 -4.34 -3.86 6.77
N VAL A 247 -4.10 -4.08 8.06
CA VAL A 247 -3.74 -3.01 9.01
C VAL A 247 -2.42 -2.36 8.63
N GLY A 248 -1.38 -3.14 8.33
CA GLY A 248 -0.09 -2.59 7.89
C GLY A 248 -0.22 -1.72 6.64
N LEU A 249 -0.91 -2.21 5.60
CA LEU A 249 -1.13 -1.44 4.38
C LEU A 249 -1.97 -0.18 4.60
N SER A 250 -2.94 -0.23 5.51
CA SER A 250 -3.82 0.90 5.79
C SER A 250 -3.06 2.14 6.27
N VAL A 251 -1.86 1.97 6.84
CA VAL A 251 -0.98 3.05 7.30
C VAL A 251 -0.53 3.99 6.17
N LEU A 252 -0.62 3.54 4.92
CA LEU A 252 -0.42 4.41 3.75
C LEU A 252 -1.47 5.51 3.64
N VAL A 253 -2.71 5.24 4.08
CA VAL A 253 -3.85 6.15 4.01
C VAL A 253 -4.41 6.35 5.42
N PRO A 254 -4.09 7.46 6.11
CA PRO A 254 -4.39 7.63 7.53
C PRO A 254 -5.85 7.36 7.93
N ILE A 255 -6.81 7.74 7.08
CA ILE A 255 -8.24 7.52 7.32
C ILE A 255 -8.59 6.02 7.28
N LEU A 256 -8.03 5.28 6.32
CA LEU A 256 -8.24 3.83 6.22
C LEU A 256 -7.66 3.10 7.43
N ALA A 257 -6.49 3.55 7.92
CA ALA A 257 -5.88 2.98 9.13
C ALA A 257 -6.76 3.13 10.37
N GLN A 258 -7.32 4.32 10.57
CA GLN A 258 -8.19 4.57 11.72
C GLN A 258 -9.50 3.76 11.64
N LEU A 259 -10.08 3.62 10.44
CA LEU A 259 -11.29 2.83 10.24
C LEU A 259 -11.05 1.34 10.47
N LEU A 260 -10.00 0.78 9.85
CA LEU A 260 -9.69 -0.65 9.95
C LEU A 260 -9.30 -1.05 11.36
N SER A 261 -8.46 -0.25 12.04
CA SER A 261 -8.10 -0.52 13.43
C SER A 261 -9.31 -0.52 14.37
N ARG A 262 -10.24 0.43 14.21
CA ARG A 262 -11.49 0.47 14.99
C ARG A 262 -12.38 -0.74 14.73
N PHE A 263 -12.57 -1.09 13.46
CA PHE A 263 -13.36 -2.28 13.09
C PHE A 263 -12.77 -3.54 13.72
N LEU A 264 -11.45 -3.72 13.64
CA LEU A 264 -10.76 -4.89 14.17
C LEU A 264 -10.75 -4.95 15.69
N LEU A 265 -10.67 -3.81 16.39
CA LEU A 265 -10.86 -3.77 17.84
C LEU A 265 -12.26 -4.26 18.22
N HIS A 266 -13.29 -3.83 17.49
CA HIS A 266 -14.66 -4.28 17.71
C HIS A 266 -14.82 -5.78 17.45
N TRP A 267 -14.18 -6.27 16.38
CA TRP A 267 -14.19 -7.68 16.02
C TRP A 267 -13.44 -8.54 17.04
N LEU A 268 -12.29 -8.07 17.54
CA LEU A 268 -11.51 -8.74 18.57
C LEU A 268 -12.31 -8.86 19.86
N LEU A 269 -13.02 -7.80 20.27
CA LEU A 269 -13.93 -7.82 21.43
C LEU A 269 -15.09 -8.82 21.24
N TYR A 270 -15.67 -8.91 20.04
CA TYR A 270 -16.71 -9.90 19.74
C TYR A 270 -16.15 -11.34 19.82
N SER A 271 -15.00 -11.59 19.22
CA SER A 271 -14.37 -12.91 19.23
C SER A 271 -13.90 -13.33 20.63
N SER A 272 -13.49 -12.38 21.47
CA SER A 272 -13.11 -12.65 22.86
C SER A 272 -14.31 -12.92 23.76
N LEU A 273 -15.49 -12.38 23.44
CA LEU A 273 -16.75 -12.72 24.13
C LEU A 273 -17.21 -14.15 23.81
N GLU A 274 -16.99 -14.65 22.59
CA GLU A 274 -17.21 -16.07 22.24
C GLU A 274 -16.19 -16.99 22.95
N SER A 275 -14.93 -16.56 23.10
CA SER A 275 -13.90 -17.32 23.82
C SER A 275 -13.92 -17.14 25.35
N ALA A 276 -14.77 -16.24 25.88
CA ALA A 276 -14.93 -15.98 27.32
C ALA A 276 -15.47 -17.16 28.14
N GLN A 277 -15.90 -18.26 27.51
CA GLN A 277 -16.07 -19.54 28.22
C GLN A 277 -14.74 -20.19 28.63
N HIS A 278 -13.60 -19.73 28.08
CA HIS A 278 -12.24 -20.18 28.40
C HIS A 278 -11.31 -19.06 28.92
N PHE A 279 -11.73 -17.78 28.91
CA PHE A 279 -10.85 -16.61 29.07
C PHE A 279 -10.65 -16.13 30.52
N GLY A 280 -11.26 -16.79 31.51
CA GLY A 280 -11.15 -16.39 32.93
C GLY A 280 -9.75 -16.53 33.54
N THR A 281 -8.83 -17.28 32.91
CA THR A 281 -7.53 -17.61 33.51
C THR A 281 -6.34 -16.83 32.93
N SER A 282 -6.45 -16.27 31.72
CA SER A 282 -5.32 -15.61 31.04
C SER A 282 -5.13 -14.14 31.45
N LEU A 283 -6.19 -13.48 31.91
CA LEU A 283 -6.14 -12.05 32.29
C LEU A 283 -5.48 -11.79 33.66
N LEU A 284 -5.36 -12.82 34.50
CA LEU A 284 -4.75 -12.73 35.84
C LEU A 284 -3.22 -12.87 35.85
N LEU A 285 -2.60 -13.21 34.71
CA LEU A 285 -1.15 -13.37 34.60
C LEU A 285 -0.44 -12.14 34.00
N LEU A 286 -1.19 -11.11 33.60
CA LEU A 286 -0.67 -9.88 32.97
C LEU A 286 -1.02 -8.58 33.73
N LEU A 287 -1.57 -8.69 34.94
CA LEU A 287 -1.61 -7.62 35.94
C LEU A 287 -0.59 -7.92 37.04
#